data_AF-X1G075-F1
#
_entry.id   AF-X1G075-F1
#
_cell.length_a   1.000
_cell.length_b   1.000
_cell.length_c   1.000
_cell.angle_alpha   90.00
_cell.angle_beta   90.00
_cell.angle_gamma   90.00
#
_symmetry.space_group_name_H-M   'P 1'
#
loop_
_entity.id
_entity.type
_entity.pdbx_description
1 polymer ?
#
loop_
_entity_poly.entity_id
_entity_poly.type
_entity_poly.pdbx_seq_one_letter_code
_entity_poly.pdbx_strand_id
1 'polypeptide(L)'
;MAELEPLSAIICRKEAVEISLMSGGCIKFDLKAYDVNLFFALTGSSNNNTLNNFEIASDYIKKRKDPPLVVASTLLVPGYIDEKEIKKIATFICSCNPDIPYKLLGFHPQFYMNDFPPTSKKLALSCLEIAKNCGLKNVDIGNKHLLI
;
A
#
# COMPACT_ATOMS: atom_id res chain seq x y z
N MET A 1 -9.36 -31.49 23.52
CA MET A 1 -9.71 -31.21 22.11
C MET A 1 -9.24 -29.81 21.84
N ALA A 2 -8.22 -29.64 20.98
CA ALA A 2 -7.77 -28.31 20.58
C ALA A 2 -8.91 -27.67 19.78
N GLU A 3 -9.41 -26.53 20.24
CA GLU A 3 -10.33 -25.71 19.47
C GLU A 3 -9.59 -25.28 18.19
N LEU A 4 -10.07 -25.77 17.05
CA LEU A 4 -9.71 -25.25 15.74
C LEU A 4 -10.26 -23.83 15.68
N GLU A 5 -9.39 -22.83 15.75
CA GLU A 5 -9.76 -21.46 15.39
C GLU A 5 -10.38 -21.46 13.98
N PRO A 6 -11.48 -20.73 13.78
CA PRO A 6 -12.19 -20.73 12.51
C PRO A 6 -11.27 -20.26 11.40
N LEU A 7 -11.36 -20.96 10.26
CA LEU A 7 -10.61 -20.75 9.03
C LEU A 7 -11.02 -19.44 8.32
N SER A 8 -11.03 -18.31 9.03
CA SER A 8 -11.56 -17.03 8.56
C SER A 8 -10.50 -15.93 8.64
N ALA A 9 -9.82 -15.72 7.51
CA ALA A 9 -9.05 -14.55 7.06
C ALA A 9 -7.67 -15.00 6.55
N ILE A 10 -7.33 -14.57 5.33
CA ILE A 10 -5.94 -14.60 4.84
C ILE A 10 -5.19 -13.52 5.63
N ILE A 11 -4.85 -13.86 6.87
CA ILE A 11 -3.90 -13.12 7.69
C ILE A 11 -2.53 -13.43 7.09
N CYS A 12 -1.71 -12.40 6.86
CA CYS A 12 -0.30 -12.56 6.58
C CYS A 12 0.30 -13.19 7.82
N ARG A 13 0.37 -14.52 7.78
CA ARG A 13 0.95 -15.34 8.82
C ARG A 13 2.36 -14.84 9.08
N LYS A 14 2.75 -14.70 10.35
CA LYS A 14 4.11 -14.28 10.73
C LYS A 14 5.16 -15.14 10.03
N GLU A 15 4.81 -16.40 9.77
CA GLU A 15 5.54 -17.37 8.97
C GLU A 15 5.91 -16.84 7.57
N ALA A 16 5.00 -16.15 6.86
CA ALA A 16 5.30 -15.57 5.55
C ALA A 16 6.33 -14.42 5.64
N VAL A 17 6.24 -13.61 6.71
CA VAL A 17 7.21 -12.55 7.01
C VAL A 17 8.57 -13.14 7.34
N GLU A 18 8.61 -14.20 8.14
CA GLU A 18 9.83 -14.91 8.53
C GLU A 18 10.50 -15.61 7.34
N ILE A 19 9.73 -16.28 6.49
CA ILE A 19 10.26 -16.89 5.25
C ILE A 19 10.84 -15.81 4.34
N SER A 20 10.16 -14.67 4.17
CA SER A 20 10.67 -13.56 3.37
C SER A 20 11.95 -12.95 3.97
N LEU A 21 12.02 -12.87 5.30
CA LEU A 21 13.22 -12.42 5.98
C LEU A 21 14.41 -13.37 5.78
N MET A 22 14.20 -14.68 6.01
CA MET A 22 15.24 -15.71 5.91
C MET A 22 15.74 -15.92 4.48
N SER A 23 14.84 -15.85 3.50
CA SER A 23 15.19 -16.01 2.08
C SER A 23 15.82 -14.77 1.44
N GLY A 24 15.76 -13.61 2.12
CA GLY A 24 16.14 -12.32 1.54
C GLY A 24 15.06 -11.69 0.63
N GLY A 25 13.88 -12.30 0.52
CA GLY A 25 12.74 -11.78 -0.24
C GLY A 25 12.09 -10.50 0.35
N CYS A 26 11.20 -9.86 -0.40
CA CYS A 26 10.45 -8.68 0.03
C CYS A 26 8.95 -8.96 0.02
N ILE A 27 8.23 -8.39 0.98
CA ILE A 27 6.77 -8.38 0.97
C ILE A 27 6.31 -7.01 0.48
N LYS A 28 5.58 -7.00 -0.63
CA LYS A 28 4.97 -5.81 -1.20
C LYS A 28 3.48 -5.78 -0.84
N PHE A 29 3.05 -4.71 -0.20
CA PHE A 29 1.64 -4.45 0.07
C PHE A 29 1.09 -3.41 -0.91
N ASP A 30 0.05 -3.78 -1.63
CA ASP A 30 -0.74 -2.85 -2.42
C ASP A 30 -1.91 -2.31 -1.57
N LEU A 31 -1.71 -1.13 -0.98
CA LEU A 31 -2.71 -0.42 -0.20
C LEU A 31 -3.62 0.35 -1.15
N LYS A 32 -4.68 -0.31 -1.60
CA LYS A 32 -5.54 0.21 -2.68
C LYS A 32 -6.41 1.39 -2.26
N ALA A 33 -6.89 1.41 -1.03
CA ALA A 33 -7.68 2.46 -0.41
C ALA A 33 -7.72 2.27 1.12
N TYR A 34 -7.88 3.36 1.85
CA TYR A 34 -8.09 3.38 3.30
C TYR A 34 -9.58 3.48 3.65
N ASP A 35 -10.39 4.15 2.83
CA ASP A 35 -11.84 4.11 2.91
C ASP A 35 -12.35 2.70 2.58
N VAL A 36 -13.14 2.14 3.49
CA VAL A 36 -13.61 0.76 3.41
C VAL A 36 -14.56 0.54 2.22
N ASN A 37 -15.41 1.53 1.89
CA ASN A 37 -16.36 1.42 0.78
C ASN A 37 -15.63 1.50 -0.56
N LEU A 38 -14.66 2.41 -0.66
CA LEU A 38 -13.81 2.54 -1.83
C LEU A 38 -12.97 1.28 -2.05
N PHE A 39 -12.37 0.73 -0.98
CA PHE A 39 -11.61 -0.51 -1.07
C PHE A 39 -12.50 -1.68 -1.50
N PHE A 40 -13.73 -1.76 -0.96
CA PHE A 40 -14.70 -2.76 -1.37
C PHE A 40 -15.09 -2.63 -2.84
N ALA A 41 -15.34 -1.40 -3.32
CA ALA A 41 -15.63 -1.14 -4.73
C ALA A 41 -14.47 -1.56 -5.66
N LEU A 42 -13.22 -1.36 -5.22
CA LEU A 42 -12.02 -1.70 -6.00
C LEU A 42 -11.61 -3.18 -5.94
N THR A 43 -12.05 -3.93 -4.93
CA THR A 43 -11.49 -5.28 -4.64
C THR A 43 -12.51 -6.36 -4.35
N GLY A 44 -13.75 -6.01 -4.05
CA GLY A 44 -14.79 -6.94 -3.58
C GLY A 44 -14.61 -7.43 -2.13
N SER A 45 -13.74 -6.81 -1.34
CA SER A 45 -13.46 -7.21 0.05
C SER A 45 -13.22 -6.01 0.97
N SER A 46 -13.12 -6.22 2.29
CA SER A 46 -12.76 -5.16 3.25
C SER A 46 -11.22 -4.99 3.32
N ASN A 47 -10.77 -3.78 3.64
CA ASN A 47 -9.35 -3.49 3.85
C ASN A 47 -8.80 -3.95 5.20
N ASN A 48 -9.64 -4.36 6.16
CA ASN A 48 -9.23 -4.75 7.52
C ASN A 48 -8.06 -5.74 7.53
N ASN A 49 -8.18 -6.84 6.75
CA ASN A 49 -7.12 -7.84 6.68
C ASN A 49 -5.82 -7.26 6.10
N THR A 50 -5.92 -6.41 5.07
CA THR A 50 -4.74 -5.79 4.43
C THR A 50 -4.02 -4.86 5.41
N LEU A 51 -4.75 -4.02 6.13
CA LEU A 51 -4.18 -3.08 7.10
C LEU A 51 -3.57 -3.81 8.30
N ASN A 52 -4.28 -4.78 8.89
CA ASN A 52 -3.76 -5.58 10.01
C ASN A 52 -2.50 -6.36 9.61
N ASN A 53 -2.49 -6.94 8.42
CA ASN A 53 -1.33 -7.67 7.90
C ASN A 53 -0.13 -6.74 7.67
N PHE A 54 -0.38 -5.53 7.16
CA PHE A 54 0.65 -4.53 6.96
C PHE A 54 1.28 -4.12 8.30
N GLU A 55 0.47 -3.86 9.32
CA GLU A 55 0.93 -3.51 10.66
C GLU A 55 1.81 -4.64 11.25
N ILE A 56 1.36 -5.89 11.21
CA ILE A 56 2.14 -7.06 11.68
C ILE A 56 3.48 -7.17 10.94
N ALA A 57 3.48 -7.02 9.61
CA ALA A 57 4.71 -7.10 8.83
C ALA A 57 5.65 -5.92 9.12
N SER A 58 5.09 -4.73 9.36
CA SER A 58 5.85 -3.49 9.61
C SER A 58 6.76 -3.58 10.84
N ASP A 59 6.36 -4.34 11.86
CA ASP A 59 7.18 -4.59 13.06
C ASP A 59 8.54 -5.24 12.73
N TYR A 60 8.64 -5.94 11.60
CA TYR A 60 9.83 -6.65 11.18
C TYR A 60 10.75 -5.78 10.31
N ILE A 61 10.35 -4.57 9.90
CA ILE A 61 11.14 -3.73 8.98
C ILE A 61 12.55 -3.41 9.52
N LYS A 62 12.69 -3.32 10.85
CA LYS A 62 13.99 -3.04 11.50
C LYS A 62 14.97 -4.24 11.42
N LYS A 63 14.49 -5.45 11.13
CA LYS A 63 15.32 -6.66 11.05
C LYS A 63 16.20 -6.70 9.80
N ARG A 64 15.83 -6.00 8.72
CA ARG A 64 16.65 -5.87 7.52
C ARG A 64 16.34 -4.57 6.78
N LYS A 65 17.38 -3.76 6.57
CA LYS A 65 17.28 -2.46 5.89
C LYS A 65 17.36 -2.58 4.36
N ASP A 66 18.21 -3.46 3.85
CA ASP A 66 18.47 -3.58 2.41
C ASP A 66 18.57 -5.05 1.93
N PRO A 67 17.77 -5.46 0.92
CA PRO A 67 16.57 -4.76 0.48
C PRO A 67 15.59 -4.58 1.66
N PRO A 68 14.69 -3.61 1.65
CA PRO A 68 13.68 -3.46 2.70
C PRO A 68 12.80 -4.72 2.74
N LEU A 69 12.50 -5.24 3.93
CA LEU A 69 11.64 -6.42 4.07
C LEU A 69 10.18 -6.14 3.65
N VAL A 70 9.69 -4.94 3.96
CA VAL A 70 8.31 -4.52 3.69
C VAL A 70 8.33 -3.24 2.87
N VAL A 71 7.55 -3.22 1.78
CA VAL A 71 7.34 -2.04 0.94
C VAL A 71 5.85 -1.88 0.66
N ALA A 72 5.40 -0.64 0.50
CA ALA A 72 4.02 -0.29 0.20
C ALA A 72 3.89 0.36 -1.19
N SER A 73 2.73 0.20 -1.81
CA SER A 73 2.34 1.01 -2.96
C SER A 73 0.84 1.28 -3.03
N THR A 74 0.48 2.36 -3.70
CA THR A 74 -0.90 2.71 -4.05
C THR A 74 -0.95 3.16 -5.50
N LEU A 75 -1.92 2.65 -6.27
CA LEU A 75 -2.18 3.07 -7.64
C LEU A 75 -3.08 4.31 -7.64
N LEU A 76 -2.64 5.40 -8.27
CA LEU A 76 -3.35 6.68 -8.28
C LEU A 76 -4.44 6.73 -9.36
N VAL A 77 -5.53 5.99 -9.16
CA VAL A 77 -6.67 5.94 -10.09
C VAL A 77 -7.47 7.25 -10.00
N PRO A 78 -7.52 8.09 -11.05
CA PRO A 78 -8.25 9.35 -10.99
C PRO A 78 -9.73 9.18 -10.68
N GLY A 79 -10.28 10.06 -9.83
CA GLY A 79 -11.66 10.00 -9.35
C GLY A 79 -11.89 9.02 -8.19
N TYR A 80 -10.99 8.06 -7.97
CA TYR A 80 -11.06 7.09 -6.86
C TYR A 80 -10.04 7.44 -5.78
N ILE A 81 -8.78 7.63 -6.18
CA ILE A 81 -7.66 7.88 -5.27
C ILE A 81 -7.20 9.33 -5.42
N ASP A 82 -7.60 10.14 -4.45
CA ASP A 82 -7.26 11.56 -4.36
C ASP A 82 -6.24 11.84 -3.24
N GLU A 83 -5.90 13.12 -3.11
CA GLU A 83 -5.05 13.66 -2.06
C GLU A 83 -5.50 13.28 -0.63
N LYS A 84 -6.82 13.26 -0.38
CA LYS A 84 -7.37 12.96 0.95
C LYS A 84 -7.16 11.50 1.28
N GLU A 85 -7.36 10.64 0.30
CA GLU A 85 -7.18 9.21 0.46
C GLU A 85 -5.71 8.85 0.66
N ILE A 86 -4.80 9.46 -0.12
CA ILE A 86 -3.36 9.32 0.10
C ILE A 86 -2.94 9.84 1.47
N LYS A 87 -3.52 10.94 1.96
CA LYS A 87 -3.23 11.43 3.32
C LYS A 87 -3.54 10.37 4.38
N LYS A 88 -4.68 9.68 4.29
CA LYS A 88 -5.04 8.61 5.24
C LYS A 88 -4.06 7.43 5.14
N ILE A 89 -3.77 6.96 3.93
CA ILE A 89 -2.83 5.85 3.71
C ILE A 89 -1.43 6.21 4.23
N ALA A 90 -0.93 7.40 3.89
CA ALA A 90 0.40 7.84 4.31
C ALA A 90 0.49 8.04 5.83
N THR A 91 -0.55 8.56 6.46
CA THR A 91 -0.63 8.68 7.93
C THR A 91 -0.58 7.29 8.57
N PHE A 92 -1.34 6.33 8.04
CA PHE A 92 -1.32 4.94 8.50
C PHE A 92 0.07 4.32 8.36
N ILE A 93 0.70 4.36 7.17
CA ILE A 93 2.06 3.83 6.97
C ILE A 93 3.05 4.50 7.94
N CYS A 94 2.96 5.83 8.10
CA CYS A 94 3.87 6.57 8.97
C CYS A 94 3.70 6.19 10.44
N SER A 95 2.47 5.87 10.87
CA SER A 95 2.20 5.40 12.22
C SER A 95 2.81 4.02 12.50
N CYS A 96 2.90 3.16 11.48
CA CYS A 96 3.61 1.88 11.56
C CYS A 96 5.13 2.10 11.59
N ASN A 97 5.68 2.72 10.55
CA ASN A 97 7.08 3.13 10.50
C ASN A 97 7.35 4.14 9.36
N PRO A 98 7.92 5.32 9.64
CA PRO A 98 8.17 6.36 8.62
C PRO A 98 9.25 5.98 7.59
N ASP A 99 10.06 4.95 7.86
CA ASP A 99 11.14 4.51 6.97
C ASP A 99 10.65 3.48 5.92
N ILE A 100 9.41 2.98 6.01
CA ILE A 100 8.87 2.03 5.02
C ILE A 100 8.79 2.71 3.64
N PRO A 101 9.41 2.12 2.60
CA PRO A 101 9.30 2.65 1.25
C PRO A 101 7.86 2.60 0.74
N TYR A 102 7.38 3.73 0.21
CA TYR A 102 6.04 3.88 -0.32
C TYR A 102 6.07 4.41 -1.75
N LYS A 103 5.52 3.65 -2.71
CA LYS A 103 5.44 4.03 -4.12
C LYS A 103 4.04 4.45 -4.51
N LEU A 104 3.91 5.68 -5.03
CA LEU A 104 2.69 6.17 -5.65
C LEU A 104 2.74 5.84 -7.14
N LEU A 105 1.91 4.91 -7.62
CA LEU A 105 2.01 4.39 -8.98
C LEU A 105 1.07 5.17 -9.92
N GLY A 106 1.60 5.62 -11.07
CA GLY A 106 0.76 6.15 -12.15
C GLY A 106 -0.16 5.08 -12.74
N PHE A 107 -1.43 5.42 -12.89
CA PHE A 107 -2.48 4.63 -13.54
C PHE A 107 -2.52 4.92 -15.04
N HIS A 108 -2.70 3.86 -15.84
CA HIS A 108 -2.96 3.93 -17.27
C HIS A 108 -4.27 3.19 -17.58
N PRO A 109 -5.21 3.83 -18.28
CA PRO A 109 -6.54 3.26 -18.53
C PRO A 109 -6.45 2.13 -19.55
N GLN A 110 -6.70 0.91 -19.09
CA GLN A 110 -6.75 -0.28 -19.93
C GLN A 110 -7.77 -1.27 -19.36
N PHE A 111 -8.14 -2.27 -20.17
CA PHE A 111 -9.03 -3.36 -19.79
C PHE A 111 -10.40 -2.83 -19.31
N TYR A 112 -10.87 -3.22 -18.13
CA TYR A 112 -12.18 -2.82 -17.58
C TYR A 112 -12.25 -1.35 -17.12
N MET A 113 -11.16 -0.57 -17.19
CA MET A 113 -11.13 0.84 -16.79
C MET A 113 -10.57 1.73 -17.91
N ASN A 114 -10.91 1.43 -19.16
CA ASN A 114 -10.42 2.14 -20.34
C ASN A 114 -11.10 3.50 -20.60
N ASP A 115 -12.16 3.81 -19.85
CA ASP A 115 -12.95 5.04 -19.88
C ASP A 115 -12.44 6.11 -18.89
N PHE A 116 -11.44 5.78 -18.08
CA PHE A 116 -10.80 6.71 -17.14
C PHE A 116 -9.66 7.49 -17.80
N PRO A 117 -9.35 8.71 -17.32
CA PRO A 117 -8.10 9.37 -17.70
C PRO A 117 -6.89 8.68 -17.02
N PRO A 118 -5.68 8.75 -17.60
CA PRO A 118 -4.46 8.39 -16.88
C PRO A 118 -4.19 9.38 -15.73
N THR A 119 -3.34 8.98 -14.78
CA THR A 119 -2.95 9.88 -13.68
C THR A 119 -2.25 11.12 -14.21
N SER A 120 -2.74 12.31 -13.83
CA SER A 120 -2.06 13.56 -14.17
C SER A 120 -0.79 13.76 -13.34
N LYS A 121 0.21 14.45 -13.90
CA LYS A 121 1.39 14.88 -13.13
C LYS A 121 1.01 15.69 -11.90
N LYS A 122 0.00 16.55 -12.03
CA LYS A 122 -0.51 17.39 -10.93
C LYS A 122 -0.96 16.52 -9.76
N LEU A 123 -1.86 15.56 -9.99
CA LEU A 123 -2.35 14.66 -8.94
C LEU A 123 -1.19 13.87 -8.30
N ALA A 124 -0.30 13.30 -9.12
CA ALA A 124 0.82 12.52 -8.61
C ALA A 124 1.77 13.34 -7.72
N LEU A 125 2.09 14.58 -8.12
CA LEU A 125 2.95 15.47 -7.34
C LEU A 125 2.27 15.94 -6.04
N SER A 126 0.97 16.29 -6.08
CA SER A 126 0.20 16.63 -4.88
C SER A 126 0.19 15.48 -3.88
N CYS A 127 -0.08 14.26 -4.34
CA CYS A 127 -0.08 13.06 -3.49
C CYS A 127 1.30 12.78 -2.91
N LEU A 128 2.38 12.97 -3.68
CA LEU A 128 3.75 12.82 -3.20
C LEU A 128 4.06 13.83 -2.08
N GLU A 129 3.69 15.09 -2.26
CA GLU A 129 3.88 16.13 -1.26
C GLU A 129 3.11 15.83 0.02
N ILE A 130 1.85 15.41 -0.09
CA ILE A 130 1.01 15.02 1.05
C ILE A 130 1.62 13.85 1.82
N ALA A 131 2.08 12.81 1.11
CA ALA A 131 2.67 11.64 1.75
C ALA A 131 3.94 12.01 2.53
N LYS A 132 4.78 12.90 1.97
CA LYS A 132 5.96 13.45 2.67
C LYS A 132 5.57 14.30 3.88
N ASN A 133 4.54 15.14 3.75
CA ASN A 133 4.04 15.99 4.84
C ASN A 133 3.42 15.17 5.99
N CYS A 134 3.03 13.92 5.75
CA CYS A 134 2.61 12.99 6.80
C CYS A 134 3.79 12.40 7.60
N GLY A 135 5.03 12.63 7.18
CA GLY A 135 6.25 12.19 7.87
C GLY A 135 6.97 10.99 7.23
N LEU A 136 6.47 10.47 6.11
CA LEU A 136 7.14 9.40 5.38
C LEU A 136 8.44 9.89 4.74
N LYS A 137 9.53 9.14 4.95
CA LYS A 137 10.86 9.53 4.46
C LYS A 137 11.17 9.01 3.06
N ASN A 138 10.62 7.84 2.73
CA ASN A 138 10.95 7.09 1.51
C ASN A 138 9.76 7.01 0.55
N VAL A 139 9.30 8.16 0.04
CA VAL A 139 8.18 8.23 -0.91
C VAL A 139 8.64 8.71 -2.29
N ASP A 140 8.20 8.01 -3.34
CA ASP A 140 8.45 8.41 -4.72
C ASP A 140 7.34 7.92 -5.65
N ILE A 141 7.24 8.54 -6.82
CA ILE A 141 6.25 8.21 -7.83
C ILE A 141 6.81 7.11 -8.74
N GLY A 142 6.13 5.97 -8.81
CA GLY A 142 6.39 4.92 -9.80
C GLY A 142 5.66 5.18 -11.11
N ASN A 143 6.11 4.53 -12.19
CA ASN A 143 5.51 4.63 -13.52
C ASN A 143 5.37 6.08 -14.05
N LYS A 144 6.37 6.93 -13.79
CA LYS A 144 6.35 8.36 -14.17
C LYS A 144 6.10 8.59 -15.67
N HIS A 145 6.48 7.64 -16.52
CA HIS A 145 6.28 7.69 -17.97
C HIS A 145 4.79 7.60 -18.39
N LEU A 146 3.90 7.16 -17.50
CA LEU A 146 2.45 7.10 -17.74
C LEU A 146 1.73 8.41 -17.39
N LEU A 147 2.42 9.37 -16.75
CA LEU A 147 1.80 10.60 -16.27
C LEU A 147 1.62 11.61 -17.40
N ILE A 148 0.41 12.15 -17.52
CA ILE A 148 0.08 13.24 -18.46
C ILE A 148 0.30 14.60 -17.82
#